data_AF-A0A7M3Y1K0-F1
#
_entry.id   AF-A0A7M3Y1K0-F1
#
_cell.length_a   1.000
_cell.length_b   1.000
_cell.length_c   1.000
_cell.angle_alpha   90.00
_cell.angle_beta   90.00
_cell.angle_gamma   90.00
#
_symmetry.space_group_name_H-M   'P 1'
#
loop_
_entity.id
_entity.type
_entity.pdbx_description
1 polymer ?
#
loop_
_entity_poly.entity_id
_entity_poly.type
_entity_poly.pdbx_seq_one_letter_code
_entity_poly.pdbx_strand_id
1 'polypeptide(L)'
;MGVLLLTWYFAVGFGITVAYHRVLTHRSANLRKPLLYALVLAALPAGPPAEWVGNHRLHHTDSDGPNDPHSPLHDGFWYAHCGWYLGIRNRGLCLMYALGGPLRYVVDMFLRPMSPGGHDALAKDVLQDRFLRFLSTRFGFLVGSSIQALPFLLAYHLMAW
;
A
#
# COMPACT_ATOMS: atom_id res chain seq x y z
N MET A 1 -2.59 -24.37 -4.19
CA MET A 1 -3.04 -22.96 -4.32
C MET A 1 -3.46 -22.32 -2.98
N GLY A 2 -4.37 -22.92 -2.19
CA GLY A 2 -4.90 -22.29 -0.96
C GLY A 2 -3.86 -21.90 0.10
N VAL A 3 -2.90 -22.77 0.41
CA VAL A 3 -1.81 -22.47 1.37
C VAL A 3 -0.98 -21.27 0.90
N LEU A 4 -0.69 -21.15 -0.40
CA LEU A 4 0.08 -20.04 -0.95
C LEU A 4 -0.65 -18.70 -0.79
N LEU A 5 -1.97 -18.69 -1.04
CA LEU A 5 -2.81 -17.50 -0.83
C LEU A 5 -2.84 -17.07 0.64
N LEU A 6 -2.96 -18.02 1.57
CA LEU A 6 -2.92 -17.73 3.01
C LEU A 6 -1.56 -17.17 3.42
N THR A 7 -0.47 -17.80 3.00
CA THR A 7 0.89 -17.31 3.28
C THR A 7 1.10 -15.90 2.73
N TRP A 8 0.64 -15.63 1.51
CA TRP A 8 0.70 -14.30 0.91
C TRP A 8 -0.12 -13.28 1.71
N TYR A 9 -1.35 -13.61 2.09
CA TYR A 9 -2.20 -12.76 2.91
C TYR A 9 -1.52 -12.34 4.23
N PHE A 10 -0.93 -13.30 4.95
CA PHE A 10 -0.20 -12.99 6.18
C PHE A 10 1.08 -12.21 5.93
N ALA A 11 1.81 -12.50 4.85
CA ALA A 11 3.02 -11.76 4.48
C ALA A 11 2.72 -10.29 4.17
N VAL A 12 1.63 -10.02 3.45
CA VAL A 12 1.16 -8.66 3.15
C VAL A 12 0.80 -7.93 4.44
N GLY A 13 -0.06 -8.51 5.28
CA GLY A 13 -0.48 -7.91 6.56
C GLY A 13 0.70 -7.64 7.51
N PHE A 14 1.66 -8.58 7.56
CA PHE A 14 2.87 -8.42 8.35
C PHE A 14 3.79 -7.32 7.79
N GLY A 15 3.97 -7.27 6.46
CA GLY A 15 4.72 -6.20 5.79
C GLY A 15 4.15 -4.82 6.08
N ILE A 16 2.82 -4.65 5.98
CA ILE A 16 2.14 -3.39 6.28
C ILE A 16 2.37 -3.03 7.76
N THR A 17 2.13 -3.97 8.67
CA THR A 17 2.20 -3.71 10.11
C THR A 17 3.61 -3.39 10.58
N VAL A 18 4.61 -4.14 10.12
CA VAL A 18 5.99 -3.99 10.59
C VAL A 18 6.74 -2.94 9.78
N ALA A 19 6.76 -3.04 8.46
CA ALA A 19 7.55 -2.13 7.64
C ALA A 19 6.86 -0.78 7.46
N TYR A 20 5.64 -0.74 6.91
CA TYR A 20 4.99 0.54 6.59
C TYR A 20 4.60 1.31 7.86
N HIS A 21 3.88 0.66 8.76
CA HIS A 21 3.34 1.30 9.95
C HIS A 21 4.42 1.54 11.02
N ARG A 22 5.05 0.48 11.55
CA ARG A 22 5.97 0.61 12.69
C ARG A 22 7.33 1.23 12.33
N VAL A 23 7.98 0.72 11.29
CA VAL A 23 9.36 1.09 10.96
C VAL A 23 9.42 2.38 10.13
N LEU A 24 8.73 2.44 8.98
CA LEU A 24 8.81 3.60 8.10
C LEU A 24 8.00 4.78 8.65
N THR A 25 6.78 4.56 9.13
CA THR A 25 5.95 5.67 9.61
C THR A 25 6.36 6.13 11.01
N HIS A 26 6.33 5.22 11.99
CA HIS A 26 6.54 5.55 13.41
C HIS A 26 7.99 5.46 13.88
N ARG A 27 8.91 4.96 13.04
CA ARG A 27 10.34 4.82 13.37
C ARG A 27 10.58 4.05 14.68
N SER A 28 9.71 3.08 15.01
CA SER A 28 9.75 2.38 16.28
C SER A 28 10.86 1.33 16.38
N ALA A 29 11.49 0.98 15.26
CA ALA A 29 12.59 0.03 15.19
C ALA A 29 13.46 0.28 13.96
N ASN A 30 14.71 -0.19 14.00
CA ASN A 30 15.64 -0.16 12.87
C ASN A 30 15.80 -1.58 12.31
N LEU A 31 15.47 -1.78 11.04
CA LEU A 31 15.69 -3.04 10.34
C LEU A 31 16.92 -2.96 9.45
N ARG A 32 17.64 -4.07 9.31
CA ARG A 32 18.65 -4.20 8.26
C ARG A 32 17.98 -4.10 6.89
N LYS A 33 18.62 -3.42 5.94
CA LYS A 33 18.04 -3.10 4.62
C LYS A 33 17.43 -4.30 3.88
N PRO A 34 18.07 -5.48 3.80
CA PRO A 34 17.48 -6.62 3.09
C PRO A 34 16.13 -7.05 3.66
N LEU A 35 16.01 -7.09 4.99
CA LEU A 35 14.76 -7.44 5.67
C LEU A 35 13.70 -6.34 5.46
N LEU A 36 14.09 -5.07 5.59
CA LEU A 36 13.20 -3.95 5.32
C LEU A 36 12.63 -4.02 3.90
N TYR A 37 13.48 -4.24 2.91
CA TYR A 37 13.07 -4.27 1.50
C TYR A 37 12.16 -5.45 1.18
N ALA A 38 12.42 -6.64 1.76
CA ALA A 38 11.55 -7.79 1.61
C ALA A 38 10.14 -7.52 2.17
N LEU A 39 10.06 -6.91 3.36
CA LEU A 39 8.78 -6.56 3.98
C LEU A 39 8.05 -5.43 3.24
N VAL A 40 8.78 -4.44 2.72
CA VAL A 40 8.22 -3.37 1.88
C VAL A 40 7.65 -3.95 0.58
N LEU A 41 8.36 -4.88 -0.06
CA LEU A 41 7.88 -5.56 -1.26
C LEU A 41 6.60 -6.36 -0.97
N ALA A 42 6.51 -7.03 0.18
CA ALA A 42 5.28 -7.72 0.60
C ALA A 42 4.12 -6.74 0.85
N ALA A 43 4.40 -5.53 1.35
CA ALA A 43 3.38 -4.54 1.70
C ALA A 43 2.77 -3.75 0.53
N LEU A 44 3.31 -3.88 -0.69
CA LEU A 44 2.86 -3.12 -1.88
C LEU A 44 1.34 -3.21 -2.21
N PRO A 45 0.56 -4.22 -1.79
CA PRO A 45 -0.90 -4.21 -1.97
C PRO A 45 -1.63 -3.10 -1.19
N ALA A 46 -0.97 -2.45 -0.24
CA ALA A 46 -1.43 -1.21 0.38
C ALA A 46 -1.04 0.05 -0.42
N GLY A 47 -0.32 -0.13 -1.53
CA GLY A 47 0.20 0.87 -2.46
C GLY A 47 1.63 1.35 -2.15
N PRO A 48 2.15 2.40 -2.82
CA PRO A 48 3.57 2.73 -2.77
C PRO A 48 4.04 3.25 -1.40
N PRO A 49 5.33 3.04 -1.04
CA PRO A 49 5.84 3.33 0.29
C PRO A 49 5.71 4.79 0.74
N ALA A 50 6.15 5.74 -0.10
CA ALA A 50 6.16 7.15 0.29
C ALA A 50 4.74 7.72 0.43
N GLU A 51 3.83 7.37 -0.48
CA GLU A 51 2.44 7.80 -0.40
C GLU A 51 1.78 7.23 0.85
N TRP A 52 1.97 5.93 1.14
CA TRP A 52 1.32 5.29 2.28
C TRP A 52 1.80 5.93 3.59
N VAL A 53 3.12 6.09 3.73
CA VAL A 53 3.73 6.72 4.91
C VAL A 53 3.30 8.18 5.05
N GLY A 54 3.26 8.94 3.96
CA GLY A 54 2.84 10.33 3.96
C GLY A 54 1.39 10.50 4.40
N ASN A 55 0.47 9.70 3.85
CA ASN A 55 -0.94 9.69 4.26
C ASN A 55 -1.11 9.27 5.73
N HIS A 56 -0.41 8.21 6.15
CA HIS A 56 -0.50 7.71 7.53
C HIS A 56 0.02 8.73 8.55
N ARG A 57 1.09 9.47 8.21
CA ARG A 57 1.61 10.57 9.04
C ARG A 57 0.65 11.76 9.07
N LEU A 58 0.00 12.10 7.95
CA LEU A 58 -1.02 13.15 7.91
C LEU A 58 -2.22 12.78 8.79
N HIS A 59 -2.72 11.56 8.66
CA HIS A 59 -3.79 11.03 9.51
C HIS A 59 -3.44 11.14 10.99
N HIS A 60 -2.23 10.78 11.42
CA HIS A 60 -1.84 10.96 12.82
C HIS A 60 -1.71 12.42 13.26
N THR A 61 -1.37 13.33 12.34
CA THR A 61 -1.16 14.75 12.66
C THR A 61 -2.49 15.48 12.85
N ASP A 62 -3.51 15.14 12.06
CA ASP A 62 -4.82 15.80 12.08
C ASP A 62 -5.96 14.79 12.17
N SER A 63 -5.81 13.75 13.01
CA SER A 63 -6.72 12.60 13.07
C SER A 63 -8.16 13.03 13.29
N ASP A 64 -9.06 12.50 12.45
CA ASP A 64 -10.47 12.86 12.39
C ASP A 64 -10.76 14.35 12.14
N GLY A 65 -9.74 15.16 11.85
CA GLY A 65 -9.83 16.57 11.48
C GLY A 65 -10.02 16.79 9.98
N PRO A 66 -10.15 18.05 9.54
CA PRO A 66 -10.50 18.39 8.15
C PRO A 66 -9.43 18.00 7.12
N ASN A 67 -8.17 17.84 7.52
CA ASN A 67 -7.07 17.47 6.62
C ASN A 67 -6.70 15.98 6.70
N ASP A 68 -7.34 15.21 7.58
CA ASP A 68 -7.17 13.75 7.59
C ASP A 68 -7.64 13.17 6.26
N PRO A 69 -6.78 12.46 5.50
CA PRO A 69 -7.14 11.93 4.20
C PRO A 69 -8.32 10.96 4.24
N HIS A 70 -8.63 10.39 5.40
CA HIS A 70 -9.68 9.41 5.57
C HIS A 70 -10.46 9.59 6.89
N SER A 71 -10.84 10.82 7.24
CA SER A 71 -11.69 11.10 8.40
C SER A 71 -13.13 10.58 8.19
N PRO A 72 -13.60 9.59 8.96
CA PRO A 72 -15.02 9.21 8.96
C PRO A 72 -15.93 10.31 9.49
N LEU A 73 -15.44 11.23 10.34
CA LEU A 73 -16.24 12.33 10.89
C LEU A 73 -16.54 13.40 9.83
N HIS A 74 -15.57 13.72 8.98
CA HIS A 74 -15.72 14.76 7.95
C HIS A 74 -16.21 14.23 6.61
N ASP A 75 -15.75 13.05 6.19
CA ASP A 75 -16.05 12.52 4.85
C ASP A 75 -17.06 11.36 4.83
N GLY A 76 -17.37 10.81 6.01
CA GLY A 76 -18.30 9.69 6.17
C GLY A 76 -17.67 8.32 5.89
N PHE A 77 -18.36 7.28 6.37
CA PHE A 77 -17.86 5.89 6.38
C PHE A 77 -17.31 5.40 5.04
N TRP A 78 -18.08 5.50 3.94
CA TRP A 78 -17.68 4.89 2.66
C TRP A 78 -16.44 5.54 2.04
N TYR A 79 -16.27 6.86 2.25
CA TYR A 79 -15.08 7.55 1.79
C TYR A 79 -13.88 7.16 2.64
N ALA A 80 -13.99 7.27 3.96
CA ALA A 80 -12.93 6.92 4.90
C ALA A 80 -12.49 5.45 4.81
N HIS A 81 -13.44 4.53 4.55
CA HIS A 81 -13.14 3.10 4.46
C HIS A 81 -12.29 2.75 3.24
N CYS A 82 -12.61 3.30 2.06
CA CYS A 82 -11.93 2.92 0.82
C CYS A 82 -11.99 3.97 -0.30
N GLY A 83 -12.93 4.92 -0.26
CA GLY A 83 -13.05 5.96 -1.29
C GLY A 83 -11.85 6.89 -1.36
N TRP A 84 -11.21 7.18 -0.22
CA TRP A 84 -10.07 8.11 -0.11
C TRP A 84 -8.87 7.73 -0.98
N TYR A 85 -8.65 6.43 -1.25
CA TYR A 85 -7.55 5.96 -2.09
C TYR A 85 -7.53 6.60 -3.48
N LEU A 86 -8.71 6.89 -4.04
CA LEU A 86 -8.91 7.42 -5.39
C LEU A 86 -9.83 8.65 -5.43
N GLY A 87 -10.15 9.24 -4.27
CA GLY A 87 -11.08 10.37 -4.16
C GLY A 87 -12.55 10.04 -4.52
N ILE A 88 -12.97 8.79 -4.38
CA ILE A 88 -14.32 8.33 -4.74
C ILE A 88 -15.29 8.64 -3.60
N ARG A 89 -16.30 9.48 -3.87
CA ARG A 89 -17.36 9.81 -2.88
C ARG A 89 -18.67 9.06 -3.10
N ASN A 90 -18.87 8.45 -4.28
CA ASN A 90 -20.08 7.67 -4.55
C ASN A 90 -20.04 6.34 -3.78
N ARG A 91 -21.02 6.12 -2.91
CA ARG A 91 -21.11 4.93 -2.03
C ARG A 91 -21.10 3.60 -2.80
N GLY A 92 -21.80 3.54 -3.93
CA GLY A 92 -21.84 2.34 -4.77
C GLY A 92 -20.47 2.01 -5.36
N LEU A 93 -19.76 3.03 -5.87
CA LEU A 93 -18.40 2.84 -6.37
C LEU A 93 -17.41 2.47 -5.26
N CYS A 94 -17.54 3.04 -4.05
CA CYS A 94 -16.75 2.62 -2.89
C CYS A 94 -16.96 1.14 -2.56
N LEU A 95 -18.23 0.68 -2.54
CA LEU A 95 -18.56 -0.72 -2.29
C LEU A 95 -17.95 -1.63 -3.37
N MET A 96 -18.09 -1.27 -4.65
CA MET A 96 -17.50 -2.03 -5.75
C MET A 96 -15.97 -2.08 -5.66
N TYR A 97 -15.33 -0.97 -5.27
CA TYR A 97 -13.90 -0.91 -5.04
C TYR A 97 -13.46 -1.81 -3.86
N ALA A 98 -14.19 -1.80 -2.75
CA ALA A 98 -13.93 -2.66 -1.59
C ALA A 98 -14.05 -4.15 -1.92
N LEU A 99 -15.04 -4.53 -2.75
CA LEU A 99 -15.28 -5.91 -3.17
C LEU A 99 -14.41 -6.34 -4.36
N GLY A 100 -13.68 -5.43 -4.98
CA GLY A 100 -12.89 -5.69 -6.19
C GLY A 100 -11.77 -6.72 -6.01
N GLY A 101 -11.39 -7.05 -4.77
CA GLY A 101 -10.41 -8.09 -4.48
C GLY A 101 -9.09 -7.88 -5.24
N PRO A 102 -8.59 -8.88 -5.99
CA PRO A 102 -7.38 -8.72 -6.82
C PRO A 102 -7.51 -7.66 -7.92
N LEU A 103 -8.70 -7.43 -8.47
CA LEU A 103 -8.91 -6.41 -9.51
C LEU A 103 -8.68 -4.99 -8.97
N ARG A 104 -9.04 -4.75 -7.71
CA ARG A 104 -8.73 -3.49 -7.00
C ARG A 104 -7.24 -3.19 -7.07
N TYR A 105 -6.40 -4.21 -6.81
CA TYR A 105 -4.95 -4.03 -6.82
C TYR A 105 -4.42 -3.65 -8.20
N VAL A 106 -4.97 -4.23 -9.27
CA VAL A 106 -4.64 -3.84 -10.65
C VAL A 106 -5.03 -2.38 -10.91
N VAL A 107 -6.21 -1.95 -10.46
CA VAL A 107 -6.66 -0.55 -10.58
C VAL A 107 -5.68 0.39 -9.85
N ASP A 108 -5.26 0.05 -8.64
CA ASP A 108 -4.34 0.86 -7.82
C ASP A 108 -2.97 1.06 -8.50
N MET A 109 -2.50 0.06 -9.26
CA MET A 109 -1.25 0.17 -10.02
C MET A 109 -1.23 1.37 -10.97
N PHE A 110 -2.38 1.73 -11.53
CA PHE A 110 -2.51 2.81 -12.50
C PHE A 110 -3.08 4.10 -11.90
N LEU A 111 -4.04 4.01 -10.98
CA LEU A 111 -4.81 5.17 -10.53
C LEU A 111 -4.33 5.78 -9.21
N ARG A 112 -3.61 5.04 -8.37
CA ARG A 112 -3.17 5.55 -7.06
C ARG A 112 -2.20 6.74 -7.22
N PRO A 113 -2.20 7.74 -6.33
CA PRO A 113 -1.16 8.77 -6.36
C PRO A 113 0.23 8.16 -6.14
N MET A 114 1.23 8.68 -6.85
CA MET A 114 2.62 8.21 -6.84
C MET A 114 3.56 9.38 -6.57
N SER A 115 4.77 9.08 -6.10
CA SER A 115 5.84 10.07 -6.03
C SER A 115 6.44 10.31 -7.44
N PRO A 116 6.77 11.55 -7.82
CA PRO A 116 6.58 12.79 -7.06
C PRO A 116 5.10 13.21 -6.97
N GLY A 117 4.60 13.50 -5.76
CA GLY A 117 3.21 13.92 -5.54
C GLY A 117 2.66 13.62 -4.14
N GLY A 118 1.37 13.90 -3.94
CA GLY A 118 0.68 13.62 -2.67
C GLY A 118 1.37 14.25 -1.45
N HIS A 119 1.56 13.46 -0.40
CA HIS A 119 2.16 13.90 0.87
C HIS A 119 3.65 13.58 0.98
N ASP A 120 4.40 13.62 -0.13
CA ASP A 120 5.86 13.37 -0.16
C ASP A 120 6.65 14.22 0.86
N ALA A 121 6.18 15.43 1.16
CA ALA A 121 6.78 16.29 2.16
C ALA A 121 6.81 15.65 3.57
N LEU A 122 5.83 14.78 3.86
CA LEU A 122 5.73 14.01 5.09
C LEU A 122 6.50 12.68 5.02
N ALA A 123 7.05 12.29 3.87
CA ALA A 123 7.77 11.02 3.66
C ALA A 123 9.20 11.22 3.13
N LYS A 124 9.82 12.39 3.35
CA LYS A 124 11.14 12.74 2.83
C LYS A 124 12.24 11.73 3.20
N ASP A 125 12.19 11.19 4.42
CA ASP A 125 13.12 10.16 4.90
C ASP A 125 12.97 8.83 4.14
N VAL A 126 11.75 8.46 3.74
CA VAL A 126 11.52 7.30 2.88
C VAL A 126 12.13 7.53 1.49
N LEU A 127 11.95 8.73 0.94
CA LEU A 127 12.44 9.11 -0.39
C LEU A 127 13.96 9.32 -0.48
N GLN A 128 14.64 9.44 0.67
CA GLN A 128 16.11 9.46 0.72
C GLN A 128 16.70 8.09 0.37
N ASP A 129 16.00 6.99 0.67
CA ASP A 129 16.45 5.66 0.28
C ASP A 129 16.15 5.41 -1.21
N ARG A 130 17.18 5.06 -1.98
CA ARG A 130 17.06 4.87 -3.44
C ARG A 130 16.06 3.78 -3.83
N PHE A 131 15.99 2.69 -3.08
CA PHE A 131 15.12 1.57 -3.41
C PHE A 131 13.66 1.90 -3.06
N LEU A 132 13.43 2.49 -1.88
CA LEU A 132 12.09 2.92 -1.47
C LEU A 132 11.55 4.03 -2.37
N ARG A 133 12.41 4.98 -2.78
CA ARG A 133 12.08 6.00 -3.77
C ARG A 133 11.71 5.38 -5.11
N PHE A 134 12.48 4.41 -5.60
CA PHE A 134 12.16 3.69 -6.83
C PHE A 134 10.77 3.04 -6.76
N LEU A 135 10.49 2.28 -5.70
CA LEU A 135 9.17 1.66 -5.48
C LEU A 135 8.03 2.66 -5.29
N SER A 136 8.34 3.92 -4.95
CA SER A 136 7.35 4.98 -4.83
C SER A 136 6.99 5.65 -6.16
N THR A 137 7.75 5.37 -7.22
CA THR A 137 7.40 5.79 -8.59
C THR A 137 6.40 4.82 -9.22
N ARG A 138 5.62 5.28 -10.21
CA ARG A 138 4.70 4.42 -10.97
C ARG A 138 5.41 3.21 -11.58
N PHE A 139 6.56 3.42 -12.23
CA PHE A 139 7.31 2.34 -12.86
C PHE A 139 7.83 1.33 -11.82
N GLY A 140 8.46 1.79 -10.75
CA GLY A 140 8.97 0.89 -9.71
C GLY A 140 7.85 0.16 -8.97
N PHE A 141 6.71 0.81 -8.73
CA PHE A 141 5.54 0.17 -8.16
C PHE A 141 4.98 -0.93 -9.05
N LEU A 142 4.87 -0.69 -10.37
CA LEU A 142 4.43 -1.70 -11.34
C LEU A 142 5.37 -2.91 -11.35
N VAL A 143 6.69 -2.67 -11.39
CA VAL A 143 7.70 -3.74 -11.34
C VAL A 143 7.61 -4.53 -10.03
N GLY A 144 7.62 -3.85 -8.89
CA GLY A 144 7.58 -4.48 -7.57
C GLY A 144 6.29 -5.29 -7.35
N SER A 145 5.16 -4.75 -7.80
CA SER A 145 3.86 -5.41 -7.69
C SER A 145 3.75 -6.64 -8.60
N SER A 146 4.31 -6.57 -9.81
CA SER A 146 4.29 -7.69 -10.77
C SER A 146 5.11 -8.89 -10.28
N ILE A 147 6.18 -8.66 -9.52
CA ILE A 147 6.99 -9.73 -8.91
C ILE A 147 6.14 -10.61 -7.98
N GLN A 148 5.11 -10.06 -7.35
CA GLN A 148 4.24 -10.83 -6.45
C GLN A 148 3.37 -11.86 -7.16
N ALA A 149 3.18 -11.75 -8.48
CA ALA A 149 2.43 -12.74 -9.26
C ALA A 149 3.26 -14.01 -9.54
N LEU A 150 4.59 -13.92 -9.50
CA LEU A 150 5.50 -15.02 -9.89
C LEU A 150 5.29 -16.32 -9.09
N PRO A 151 5.14 -16.30 -7.75
CA PRO A 151 4.91 -17.52 -6.99
C PRO A 151 3.61 -18.23 -7.38
N PHE A 152 2.58 -17.47 -7.75
CA PHE A 152 1.28 -18.01 -8.17
C PHE A 152 1.34 -18.62 -9.57
N LEU A 153 2.01 -17.94 -10.50
CA LEU A 153 2.23 -18.45 -11.86
C LEU A 153 3.05 -19.73 -11.81
N LEU A 154 4.15 -19.75 -11.04
CA LEU A 154 4.97 -20.94 -10.85
C LEU A 154 4.16 -22.10 -10.24
N ALA A 155 3.42 -21.83 -9.16
CA ALA A 155 2.59 -22.85 -8.52
C ALA A 155 1.51 -23.39 -9.47
N TYR A 156 0.89 -22.53 -10.29
CA TYR A 156 -0.07 -22.95 -11.31
C TYR A 156 0.58 -23.91 -12.31
N HIS A 157 1.74 -23.54 -12.88
CA HIS A 157 2.43 -24.39 -13.85
C HIS A 157 2.93 -25.73 -13.28
N LEU A 158 3.32 -25.77 -12.00
CA LEU A 158 3.76 -27.00 -11.34
C LEU A 158 2.59 -27.93 -10.96
N MET A 159 1.38 -27.39 -10.78
CA MET A 159 0.18 -28.15 -10.40
C MET A 159 -0.71 -28.52 -11.61
N ALA A 160 -0.39 -28.03 -12.81
CA ALA A 160 -1.19 -28.20 -14.02
C ALA A 160 -0.87 -29.47 -14.82
N TRP A 161 -0.09 -30.41 -14.25
CA TRP A 161 0.32 -31.67 -14.87
C TRP A 161 -0.08 -32.86 -13.99
#